data_AF-A0A838PVD4-F1
#
_entry.id   AF-A0A838PVD4-F1
#
_cell.length_a   1.000
_cell.length_b   1.000
_cell.length_c   1.000
_cell.angle_alpha   90.00
_cell.angle_beta   90.00
_cell.angle_gamma   90.00
#
_symmetry.space_group_name_H-M   'P 1'
#
loop_
_entity.id
_entity.type
_entity.pdbx_description
1 polymer ?
#
loop_
_entity_poly.entity_id
_entity_poly.type
_entity_poly.pdbx_seq_one_letter_code
_entity_poly.pdbx_strand_id
1 'polypeptide(L)'
;MRPPIVLWAVPRSVSTAFERVMRARGDLVVFSEPFSASYYFSEERVSDRFGEPSTPPSAHGWTRVVQELMAATEEGTVFVKDMAYHVSPWLGPELVANFQNTFILRHPAHTLPSLKRLLPDFTLEEAGFEQQYRLMRLALEASRDELIV
;
A
#
# COMPACT_ATOMS: atom_id res chain seq x y z
N MET A 1 -21.37 5.32 -0.72
CA MET A 1 -20.24 5.53 0.20
C MET A 1 -19.00 5.87 -0.64
N ARG A 2 -18.08 6.69 -0.12
CA ARG A 2 -16.84 6.99 -0.85
C ARG A 2 -15.86 5.82 -0.67
N PRO A 3 -15.13 5.39 -1.72
CA PRO A 3 -14.12 4.36 -1.57
C PRO A 3 -13.00 4.84 -0.62
N PRO A 4 -12.26 3.92 0.03
CA PRO A 4 -11.07 4.28 0.81
C PRO A 4 -10.07 5.07 -0.03
N ILE A 5 -9.47 6.09 0.56
CA ILE A 5 -8.39 6.87 -0.06
C ILE A 5 -7.08 6.17 0.28
N VAL A 6 -6.36 5.68 -0.72
CA VAL A 6 -5.09 4.99 -0.52
C VAL A 6 -3.95 5.85 -1.01
N LEU A 7 -2.97 6.09 -0.14
CA LEU A 7 -1.68 6.67 -0.46
C LEU A 7 -0.67 5.55 -0.73
N TRP A 8 -0.40 5.32 -2.01
CA TRP A 8 0.60 4.38 -2.48
C TRP A 8 1.99 5.01 -2.46
N ALA A 9 2.89 4.37 -1.73
CA ALA A 9 4.23 4.86 -1.48
C ALA A 9 5.31 3.85 -1.92
N VAL A 10 6.53 4.34 -2.07
CA VAL A 10 7.73 3.52 -1.96
C VAL A 10 8.33 3.66 -0.55
N PRO A 11 9.12 2.71 -0.05
CA PRO A 11 9.83 2.89 1.21
C PRO A 11 10.67 4.16 1.21
N ARG A 12 10.73 4.81 2.38
CA ARG A 12 11.54 6.03 2.60
C ARG A 12 11.08 7.24 1.77
N SER A 13 9.84 7.24 1.27
CA SER A 13 9.20 8.36 0.54
C SER A 13 8.60 9.46 1.43
N VAL A 14 8.86 9.47 2.74
CA VAL A 14 8.20 10.30 3.76
C VAL A 14 6.71 10.04 3.99
N SER A 15 6.16 8.96 3.42
CA SER A 15 4.76 8.55 3.58
C SER A 15 4.30 8.38 5.03
N THR A 16 5.15 7.89 5.94
CA THR A 16 4.82 7.80 7.38
C THR A 16 4.63 9.18 8.02
N ALA A 17 5.38 10.21 7.59
CA ALA A 17 5.17 11.56 8.10
C ALA A 17 3.82 12.13 7.62
N PHE A 18 3.47 11.86 6.36
CA PHE A 18 2.17 12.22 5.79
C PHE A 18 1.01 11.50 6.50
N GLU A 19 1.15 10.20 6.76
CA GLU A 19 0.17 9.42 7.54
C GLU A 19 -0.07 10.03 8.92
N ARG A 20 1.00 10.47 9.62
CA ARG A 20 0.86 11.15 10.93
C ARG A 20 0.06 12.45 10.82
N VAL A 21 0.23 13.22 9.75
CA VAL A 21 -0.59 14.42 9.49
C VAL A 21 -2.05 14.04 9.29
N MET A 22 -2.32 13.00 8.50
CA MET A 22 -3.69 12.53 8.27
C MET A 22 -4.35 12.04 9.56
N ARG A 23 -3.63 11.28 10.39
CA ARG A 23 -4.11 10.82 11.70
C ARG A 23 -4.39 11.98 12.65
N ALA A 24 -3.57 13.03 12.62
CA ALA A 24 -3.71 14.20 13.50
C ALA A 24 -4.96 15.05 13.19
N ARG A 25 -5.61 14.87 12.04
CA ARG A 25 -6.85 15.60 11.71
C ARG A 25 -8.03 15.20 12.60
N GLY A 26 -8.05 13.96 13.07
CA GLY A 26 -9.11 13.43 13.95
C GLY A 26 -10.44 13.09 13.27
N ASP A 27 -10.57 13.31 11.96
CA ASP A 27 -11.79 13.05 11.17
C ASP A 27 -11.68 11.82 10.23
N LEU A 28 -10.58 11.06 10.33
CA LEU A 28 -10.28 9.92 9.45
C LEU A 28 -10.07 8.62 10.23
N VAL A 29 -10.53 7.51 9.66
CA VAL A 29 -10.12 6.16 10.08
C VAL A 29 -8.84 5.81 9.30
N VAL A 30 -7.71 5.69 10.00
CA VAL A 30 -6.37 5.58 9.37
C VAL A 30 -5.74 4.20 9.54
N PHE A 31 -5.52 3.52 8.42
CA PHE A 31 -4.80 2.24 8.34
C PHE A 31 -3.36 2.43 7.87
N SER A 32 -2.43 1.73 8.53
CA SER A 32 -1.00 1.74 8.17
C SER A 32 -0.60 0.38 7.62
N GLU A 33 -0.22 0.37 6.34
CA GLU A 33 0.34 -0.77 5.60
C GLU A 33 -0.45 -2.08 5.77
N PRO A 34 -1.80 -2.08 5.64
CA PRO A 34 -2.58 -3.28 5.89
C PRO A 34 -2.28 -4.44 4.92
N PHE A 35 -1.77 -4.17 3.70
CA PHE A 35 -1.38 -5.22 2.76
C PHE A 35 -0.01 -5.84 3.05
N SER A 36 0.78 -5.27 3.97
CA SER A 36 2.11 -5.82 4.33
C SER A 36 2.02 -7.28 4.78
N ALA A 37 1.04 -7.60 5.63
CA ALA A 37 0.86 -8.96 6.13
C ALA A 37 0.48 -9.93 5.00
N SER A 38 -0.32 -9.48 4.03
CA SER A 38 -0.64 -10.28 2.86
C SER A 38 0.61 -10.58 2.04
N TYR A 39 1.49 -9.59 1.83
CA TYR A 39 2.71 -9.74 1.03
C TYR A 39 3.70 -10.74 1.63
N TYR A 40 3.86 -10.70 2.97
CA TYR A 40 4.89 -11.48 3.68
C TYR A 40 4.37 -12.79 4.28
N PHE A 41 3.07 -12.92 4.55
CA PHE A 41 2.56 -14.01 5.39
C PHE A 41 1.34 -14.73 4.83
N SER A 42 0.76 -14.32 3.70
CA SER A 42 -0.36 -15.04 3.09
C SER A 42 0.06 -16.34 2.40
N GLU A 43 -0.93 -17.14 2.00
CA GLU A 43 -0.71 -18.31 1.13
C GLU A 43 -0.12 -17.92 -0.24
N GLU A 44 -0.39 -16.68 -0.68
CA GLU A 44 0.11 -16.09 -1.93
C GLU A 44 1.35 -15.20 -1.69
N ARG A 45 2.03 -15.34 -0.54
CA ARG A 45 3.21 -14.54 -0.21
C ARG A 45 4.28 -14.71 -1.28
N VAL A 46 5.00 -13.62 -1.55
CA VAL A 46 6.08 -13.59 -2.54
C VAL A 46 7.46 -13.37 -1.93
N SER A 47 7.53 -13.23 -0.61
CA SER A 47 8.78 -13.04 0.14
C SER A 47 8.76 -13.81 1.46
N ASP A 48 9.81 -14.58 1.71
CA ASP A 48 10.05 -15.29 2.97
C ASP A 48 10.89 -14.47 3.97
N ARG A 49 11.10 -13.17 3.71
CA ARG A 49 12.01 -12.30 4.47
C ARG A 49 11.84 -12.38 5.99
N PHE A 50 10.59 -12.51 6.45
CA PHE A 50 10.26 -12.51 7.87
C PHE A 50 9.95 -13.91 8.44
N GLY A 51 10.19 -14.96 7.66
CA GLY A 51 9.88 -16.34 8.05
C GLY A 51 8.38 -16.59 8.23
N GLU A 52 8.04 -17.60 9.03
CA GLU A 52 6.65 -18.00 9.22
C GLU A 52 5.90 -17.09 10.21
N PRO A 53 4.65 -16.71 9.91
CA PRO A 53 3.80 -15.96 10.83
C PRO A 53 3.41 -16.80 12.06
N SER A 54 3.04 -16.10 13.15
CA SER A 54 2.46 -16.73 14.35
C SER A 54 1.01 -17.20 14.15
N THR A 55 0.37 -16.76 13.07
CA THR A 55 -1.01 -17.09 12.69
C THR A 55 -1.01 -17.84 11.36
N PRO A 56 -2.03 -18.66 11.06
CA PRO A 56 -2.10 -19.38 9.79
C PRO A 56 -2.03 -18.44 8.58
N PRO A 57 -1.32 -18.78 7.49
CA PRO A 57 -1.24 -17.95 6.29
C PRO A 57 -2.60 -17.55 5.68
N SER A 58 -3.61 -18.41 5.81
CA SER A 58 -4.98 -18.14 5.39
C SER A 58 -5.63 -16.94 6.08
N ALA A 59 -5.09 -16.50 7.23
CA ALA A 59 -5.55 -15.31 7.93
C ALA A 59 -5.12 -13.99 7.25
N HIS A 60 -4.18 -14.04 6.29
CA HIS A 60 -3.54 -12.86 5.72
C HIS A 60 -3.94 -12.58 4.26
N GLY A 61 -5.03 -13.16 3.75
CA GLY A 61 -5.48 -12.94 2.37
C GLY A 61 -5.79 -11.46 2.06
N TRP A 62 -5.37 -10.97 0.89
CA TRP A 62 -5.56 -9.56 0.50
C TRP A 62 -7.04 -9.16 0.34
N THR A 63 -7.90 -10.09 -0.07
CA THR A 63 -9.35 -9.86 -0.20
C THR A 63 -9.98 -9.53 1.15
N ARG A 64 -9.46 -10.10 2.23
CA ARG A 64 -9.86 -9.77 3.60
C ARG A 64 -9.50 -8.33 3.94
N VAL A 65 -8.30 -7.88 3.59
CA VAL A 65 -7.88 -6.48 3.78
C VAL A 65 -8.84 -5.54 3.06
N VAL A 66 -9.21 -5.83 1.80
CA VAL A 66 -10.20 -5.03 1.07
C VAL A 66 -11.56 -5.00 1.80
N GLN A 67 -12.04 -6.15 2.28
CA GLN A 67 -13.30 -6.23 3.03
C GLN A 67 -13.26 -5.41 4.32
N GLU A 68 -12.17 -5.49 5.09
CA GLU A 68 -11.99 -4.72 6.32
C GLU A 68 -11.95 -3.21 6.05
N LEU A 69 -11.25 -2.78 5.00
CA LEU A 69 -11.20 -1.37 4.58
C LEU A 69 -12.56 -0.85 4.12
N MET A 70 -13.32 -1.66 3.38
CA MET A 70 -14.66 -1.29 2.93
C MET A 70 -15.65 -1.22 4.09
N ALA A 71 -15.60 -2.16 5.03
CA ALA A 71 -16.44 -2.14 6.23
C ALA A 71 -16.16 -0.89 7.09
N ALA A 72 -14.89 -0.50 7.24
CA ALA A 72 -14.52 0.71 7.97
C ALA A 72 -15.09 2.01 7.37
N THR A 73 -15.52 2.00 6.09
CA THR A 73 -16.18 3.17 5.48
C THR A 73 -17.57 3.45 6.06
N GLU A 74 -18.16 2.50 6.77
CA GLU A 74 -19.41 2.69 7.51
C GLU A 74 -19.21 3.58 8.76
N GLU A 75 -18.00 3.60 9.32
CA GLU A 75 -17.64 4.39 10.50
C GLU A 75 -17.16 5.80 10.15
N GLY A 76 -16.64 6.01 8.94
CA GLY A 76 -16.14 7.32 8.51
C GLY A 76 -15.33 7.30 7.22
N THR A 77 -14.61 8.41 6.96
CA THR A 77 -13.71 8.47 5.80
C THR A 77 -12.44 7.67 6.10
N VAL A 78 -12.16 6.67 5.27
CA VAL A 78 -10.99 5.79 5.42
C VAL A 78 -9.81 6.35 4.63
N PHE A 79 -8.68 6.50 5.31
CA PHE A 79 -7.37 6.79 4.70
C PHE A 79 -6.42 5.63 4.97
N VAL A 80 -5.76 5.17 3.92
CA VAL A 80 -4.79 4.07 3.98
C VAL A 80 -3.48 4.60 3.47
N LYS A 81 -2.38 4.27 4.14
CA LYS A 81 -1.05 4.43 3.57
C LYS A 81 -0.47 3.04 3.40
N ASP A 82 0.01 2.72 2.20
CA ASP A 82 0.63 1.42 1.93
C ASP A 82 1.81 1.53 0.95
N MET A 83 2.69 0.54 0.95
CA MET A 83 3.76 0.44 -0.03
C MET A 83 3.20 -0.23 -1.28
N ALA A 84 3.47 0.33 -2.45
CA ALA A 84 2.92 -0.19 -3.71
C ALA A 84 3.34 -1.65 -3.99
N TYR A 85 4.51 -2.07 -3.51
CA TYR A 85 4.96 -3.45 -3.68
C TYR A 85 4.19 -4.44 -2.82
N HIS A 86 3.55 -4.03 -1.72
CA HIS A 86 2.79 -4.96 -0.88
C HIS A 86 1.61 -5.60 -1.64
N VAL A 87 1.11 -4.95 -2.69
CA VAL A 87 0.05 -5.48 -3.54
C VAL A 87 0.54 -5.98 -4.89
N SER A 88 1.86 -6.06 -5.11
CA SER A 88 2.44 -6.54 -6.38
C SER A 88 1.87 -7.88 -6.87
N PRO A 89 1.56 -8.88 -6.00
CA PRO A 89 1.06 -10.17 -6.47
C PRO A 89 -0.37 -10.10 -7.03
N TRP A 90 -1.13 -9.08 -6.64
CA TRP A 90 -2.56 -8.93 -6.96
C TRP A 90 -2.86 -7.69 -7.81
N LEU A 91 -1.83 -7.14 -8.46
CA LEU A 91 -2.01 -5.97 -9.33
C LEU A 91 -2.95 -6.30 -10.48
N GLY A 92 -4.05 -5.56 -10.55
CA GLY A 92 -5.01 -5.64 -11.64
C GLY A 92 -6.07 -4.54 -11.54
N PRO A 93 -6.86 -4.36 -12.62
CA PRO A 93 -7.97 -3.40 -12.64
C PRO A 93 -8.96 -3.59 -11.49
N GLU A 94 -9.23 -4.84 -11.10
CA GLU A 94 -10.16 -5.18 -10.02
C GLU A 94 -9.68 -4.65 -8.67
N LEU A 95 -8.38 -4.76 -8.37
CA LEU A 95 -7.81 -4.25 -7.13
C LEU A 95 -7.92 -2.71 -7.08
N VAL A 96 -7.43 -2.03 -8.12
CA VAL A 96 -7.35 -0.56 -8.12
C VAL A 96 -8.74 0.10 -8.12
N ALA A 97 -9.75 -0.57 -8.66
CA ALA A 97 -11.14 -0.09 -8.70
C ALA A 97 -11.79 0.01 -7.31
N ASN A 98 -11.24 -0.63 -6.27
CA ASN A 98 -11.77 -0.55 -4.91
C ASN A 98 -11.45 0.79 -4.21
N PHE A 99 -10.54 1.60 -4.77
CA PHE A 99 -9.91 2.69 -4.05
C PHE A 99 -9.94 4.02 -4.81
N GLN A 100 -9.92 5.12 -4.06
CA GLN A 100 -9.40 6.38 -4.57
C GLN A 100 -7.87 6.35 -4.44
N ASN A 101 -7.20 6.16 -5.58
CA ASN A 101 -5.75 5.98 -5.64
C ASN A 101 -5.02 7.33 -5.65
N THR A 102 -4.09 7.50 -4.71
CA THR A 102 -3.18 8.64 -4.62
C THR A 102 -1.75 8.14 -4.47
N PHE A 103 -0.76 8.94 -4.87
CA PHE A 103 0.64 8.50 -4.91
C PHE A 103 1.54 9.55 -4.27
N ILE A 104 2.52 9.12 -3.48
CA ILE A 104 3.62 10.00 -3.07
C ILE A 104 4.90 9.61 -3.79
N LEU A 105 5.41 10.55 -4.58
CA LEU A 105 6.62 10.37 -5.37
C LEU A 105 7.82 10.99 -4.66
N ARG A 106 8.94 10.25 -4.66
CA ARG A 106 10.22 10.76 -4.17
C ARG A 106 11.36 10.22 -5.02
N HIS A 107 12.26 11.12 -5.42
CA HIS A 107 13.38 10.77 -6.29
C HIS A 107 14.22 9.62 -5.68
N PRO A 108 14.55 8.56 -6.46
CA PRO A 108 15.29 7.38 -5.96
C PRO A 108 16.61 7.71 -5.25
N ALA A 109 17.32 8.75 -5.71
CA ALA A 109 18.55 9.22 -5.07
C ALA A 109 18.37 9.62 -3.60
N HIS A 110 17.15 9.94 -3.15
CA HIS A 110 16.84 10.27 -1.76
C HIS A 110 16.23 9.10 -0.98
N THR A 111 15.67 8.09 -1.65
CA THR A 111 15.03 6.95 -0.98
C THR A 111 15.99 5.77 -0.86
N LEU A 112 16.66 5.37 -1.94
CA LEU A 112 17.45 4.14 -2.02
C LEU A 112 18.64 4.13 -1.06
N PRO A 113 19.44 5.21 -0.89
CA PRO A 113 20.50 5.20 0.11
C PRO A 113 19.97 5.08 1.54
N SER A 114 18.80 5.67 1.83
CA SER A 114 18.16 5.51 3.14
C SER A 114 17.60 4.10 3.32
N LEU A 115 17.06 3.49 2.26
CA LEU A 115 16.53 2.13 2.29
C LEU A 115 17.68 1.13 2.52
N LYS A 116 18.78 1.27 1.79
CA LYS A 116 20.00 0.45 1.95
C LYS A 116 20.54 0.47 3.38
N ARG A 117 20.42 1.58 4.12
CA ARG A 117 20.83 1.65 5.53
C ARG A 117 19.90 0.87 6.46
N LEU A 118 18.61 0.84 6.14
CA LEU A 118 17.59 0.18 6.96
C LEU A 118 17.49 -1.31 6.65
N LEU A 119 17.53 -1.66 5.37
CA LEU A 119 17.38 -3.00 4.82
C LEU A 119 18.47 -3.21 3.76
N PRO A 120 19.70 -3.59 4.15
CA PRO A 120 20.84 -3.65 3.22
C PRO A 120 20.65 -4.62 2.05
N ASP A 121 19.80 -5.61 2.19
CA ASP A 121 19.54 -6.70 1.26
C ASP A 121 18.16 -6.57 0.59
N PHE A 122 17.60 -5.36 0.51
CA PHE A 122 16.33 -5.12 -0.19
C PHE A 122 16.42 -5.53 -1.67
N THR A 123 15.34 -6.10 -2.19
CA THR A 123 15.22 -6.45 -3.62
C THR A 123 14.72 -5.27 -4.45
N LEU A 124 14.84 -5.32 -5.78
CA LEU A 124 14.26 -4.29 -6.65
C LEU A 124 12.74 -4.17 -6.48
N GLU A 125 12.06 -5.27 -6.16
CA GLU A 125 10.64 -5.26 -5.86
C GLU A 125 10.33 -4.50 -4.56
N GLU A 126 11.10 -4.74 -3.49
CA GLU A 126 10.93 -4.04 -2.21
C GLU A 126 11.34 -2.57 -2.27
N ALA A 127 12.17 -2.16 -3.25
CA ALA A 127 12.33 -0.75 -3.55
C ALA A 127 11.04 -0.10 -4.09
N GLY A 128 10.13 -0.88 -4.66
CA GLY A 128 8.75 -0.52 -4.94
C GLY A 128 8.51 0.41 -6.12
N PHE A 129 9.54 0.94 -6.78
CA PHE A 129 9.38 1.90 -7.87
C PHE A 129 8.65 1.34 -9.09
N GLU A 130 9.02 0.13 -9.51
CA GLU A 130 8.33 -0.54 -10.62
C GLU A 130 6.86 -0.79 -10.28
N GLN A 131 6.58 -1.22 -9.05
CA GLN A 131 5.23 -1.58 -8.64
C GLN A 131 4.36 -0.34 -8.45
N GLN A 132 4.93 0.75 -7.93
CA GLN A 132 4.26 2.05 -7.86
C GLN A 132 3.92 2.56 -9.27
N TYR A 133 4.83 2.42 -10.24
CA TYR A 133 4.57 2.79 -11.62
C TYR A 133 3.45 1.94 -12.24
N ARG A 134 3.50 0.61 -12.09
CA ARG A 134 2.46 -0.30 -12.60
C ARG A 134 1.09 0.00 -11.99
N LEU A 135 1.02 0.23 -10.68
CA LEU A 135 -0.20 0.58 -9.98
C LEU A 135 -0.76 1.92 -10.46
N MET A 136 0.11 2.93 -10.63
CA MET A 136 -0.27 4.23 -11.20
C MET A 136 -0.83 4.09 -12.61
N ARG A 137 -0.22 3.25 -13.46
CA ARG A 137 -0.72 2.96 -14.80
C ARG A 137 -2.12 2.33 -14.79
N LEU A 138 -2.33 1.32 -13.95
CA LEU A 138 -3.64 0.69 -13.78
C LEU A 138 -4.69 1.68 -13.26
N ALA A 139 -4.32 2.53 -12.29
CA ALA A 139 -5.20 3.56 -11.75
C ALA A 139 -5.58 4.60 -12.81
N LEU A 140 -4.65 5.03 -13.66
CA LEU A 140 -4.90 5.93 -14.79
C LEU A 140 -5.84 5.32 -15.83
N GLU A 141 -5.71 4.02 -16.10
CA GLU A 141 -6.54 3.31 -17.07
C GLU A 141 -7.95 3.03 -16.52
N ALA A 142 -8.08 2.84 -15.21
CA ALA A 142 -9.35 2.62 -14.53
C ALA A 142 -10.11 3.92 -14.21
N SER A 143 -9.41 5.04 -14.02
CA SER A 143 -10.02 6.32 -13.66
C SER A 143 -10.57 7.04 -14.90
N ARG A 144 -11.80 7.57 -14.79
CA ARG A 144 -12.38 8.51 -15.77
C ARG A 144 -12.00 9.97 -15.49
N ASP A 145 -11.43 10.26 -14.32
CA ASP A 145 -11.01 11.60 -13.86
C ASP A 145 -9.49 11.65 -13.57
N GLU A 146 -8.93 12.87 -13.47
CA GLU A 146 -7.50 13.15 -13.28
C GLU A 146 -6.87 12.45 -12.06
N LEU A 147 -5.66 11.93 -12.24
CA LEU A 147 -4.83 11.34 -11.19
C LEU A 147 -4.36 12.43 -10.22
N ILE A 148 -4.55 12.22 -8.92
CA ILE A 148 -4.00 13.10 -7.89
C ILE A 148 -2.60 12.58 -7.52
N VAL A 149 -1.57 13.32 -7.91
CA VAL A 149 -0.14 13.10 -7.59
C VAL A 149 0.32 14.12 -6.55
#